data_AF-A0A395ILG0-F1
#
_entry.id   AF-A0A395ILG0-F1
#
_cell.length_a   1.000
_cell.length_b   1.000
_cell.length_c   1.000
_cell.angle_alpha   90.00
_cell.angle_beta   90.00
_cell.angle_gamma   90.00
#
_symmetry.space_group_name_H-M   'P 1'
#
loop_
_entity.id
_entity.type
_entity.pdbx_description
1 polymer ?
#
loop_
_entity_poly.entity_id
_entity_poly.type
_entity_poly.pdbx_seq_one_letter_code
_entity_poly.pdbx_strand_id
1 'polypeptide(L)'
;MGVGCFEGGDGLEILGGGTDGVVRVWEGVGSREGACERDWEWRAHDDPIGSTVLHPSGTVVATCSGQRAEPIIKDDSASDDSDENTSGDESVSDSLRSQSMIRKATGRAPDNSLKVWSLT
;
A
#
# COMPACT_ATOMS: atom_id res chain seq x y z
N MET A 1 6.20 -2.11 1.55
CA MET A 1 6.74 -3.05 0.56
C MET A 1 7.08 -4.32 1.31
N GLY A 2 6.50 -5.43 0.88
CA GLY A 2 6.75 -6.76 1.46
C GLY A 2 7.81 -7.50 0.69
N VAL A 3 8.58 -8.33 1.40
CA VAL A 3 9.52 -9.29 0.82
C VAL A 3 9.27 -10.64 1.48
N GLY A 4 9.26 -11.71 0.69
CA GLY A 4 9.22 -13.09 1.18
C GLY A 4 10.34 -13.89 0.55
N CYS A 5 10.81 -14.95 1.21
CA CYS A 5 11.77 -15.88 0.64
C CYS A 5 11.44 -17.31 1.04
N PHE A 6 11.84 -18.27 0.20
CA PHE A 6 11.88 -19.69 0.57
C PHE A 6 13.07 -20.37 -0.09
N GLU A 7 13.58 -21.40 0.56
CA GLU A 7 14.64 -22.24 0.03
C GLU A 7 14.05 -23.56 -0.46
N GLY A 8 14.09 -23.78 -1.77
CA GLY A 8 13.57 -24.96 -2.46
C GLY A 8 14.68 -25.85 -3.02
N GLY A 9 14.26 -26.88 -3.76
CA GLY A 9 15.19 -27.81 -4.41
C GLY A 9 16.12 -27.14 -5.43
N ASP A 10 15.65 -26.06 -6.06
CA ASP A 10 16.37 -25.30 -7.09
C ASP A 10 17.11 -24.06 -6.51
N GLY A 11 17.13 -23.92 -5.18
CA GLY A 11 17.84 -22.87 -4.46
C GLY A 11 16.93 -21.88 -3.74
N LEU A 12 17.49 -20.72 -3.38
CA LEU A 12 16.76 -19.64 -2.71
C LEU A 12 15.92 -18.86 -3.73
N GLU A 13 14.63 -18.74 -3.45
CA GLU A 13 13.72 -17.87 -4.16
C GLU A 13 13.31 -16.67 -3.30
N ILE A 14 13.16 -15.52 -3.94
CA ILE A 14 12.74 -14.26 -3.32
C ILE A 14 11.53 -13.71 -4.05
N LEU A 15 10.56 -13.19 -3.29
CA LEU A 15 9.41 -12.44 -3.77
C LEU A 15 9.51 -10.99 -3.27
N GLY A 16 9.10 -10.03 -4.08
CA GLY A 16 8.96 -8.63 -3.68
C GLY A 16 7.69 -7.99 -4.20
N GLY A 17 6.89 -7.40 -3.31
CA GLY A 17 5.71 -6.62 -3.68
C GLY A 17 6.04 -5.14 -3.92
N GLY A 18 5.65 -4.62 -5.10
CA GLY A 18 5.89 -3.25 -5.51
C GLY A 18 4.77 -2.26 -5.19
N THR A 19 5.09 -0.96 -5.31
CA THR A 19 4.11 0.14 -5.20
C THR A 19 3.16 0.22 -6.40
N ASP A 20 3.49 -0.49 -7.47
CA ASP A 20 2.72 -0.63 -8.70
C ASP A 20 1.70 -1.79 -8.67
N GLY A 21 1.58 -2.47 -7.53
CA GLY A 21 0.67 -3.62 -7.38
C GLY A 21 1.21 -4.92 -8.01
N VAL A 22 2.48 -4.93 -8.42
CA VAL A 22 3.14 -6.07 -9.07
C VAL A 22 4.00 -6.83 -8.06
N VAL A 23 3.90 -8.15 -8.07
CA VAL A 23 4.83 -9.04 -7.37
C VAL A 23 5.91 -9.47 -8.36
N ARG A 24 7.16 -9.43 -7.92
CA ARG A 24 8.34 -9.83 -8.68
C ARG A 24 9.02 -11.00 -7.99
N VAL A 25 9.57 -11.91 -8.79
CA VAL A 25 10.22 -13.12 -8.29
C VAL A 25 11.62 -13.24 -8.85
N TRP A 26 12.50 -13.71 -7.99
CA TRP A 26 13.87 -14.07 -8.31
C TRP A 26 14.10 -15.50 -7.86
N GLU A 27 14.55 -16.34 -8.78
CA GLU A 27 14.82 -17.76 -8.58
C GLU A 27 16.33 -18.03 -8.55
N GLY A 28 16.73 -19.05 -7.79
CA GLY A 28 18.11 -19.50 -7.70
C GLY A 28 19.10 -18.44 -7.22
N VAL A 29 18.65 -17.43 -6.47
CA VAL A 29 19.51 -16.30 -6.07
C VAL A 29 20.65 -16.72 -5.15
N GLY A 30 20.51 -17.86 -4.46
CA GLY A 30 21.59 -18.43 -3.64
C GLY A 30 22.81 -18.89 -4.43
N SER A 31 22.68 -19.06 -5.76
CA SER A 31 23.77 -19.50 -6.65
C SER A 31 24.20 -18.43 -7.65
N ARG A 32 23.65 -17.20 -7.54
CA ARG A 32 23.94 -16.07 -8.44
C ARG A 32 24.72 -15.00 -7.68
N GLU A 33 25.78 -14.48 -8.29
CA GLU A 33 26.57 -13.39 -7.72
C GLU A 33 26.11 -12.04 -8.29
N GLY A 34 26.08 -11.00 -7.45
CA GLY A 34 25.77 -9.63 -7.85
C GLY A 34 24.27 -9.32 -7.93
N ALA A 35 23.95 -8.18 -8.54
CA ALA A 35 22.57 -7.74 -8.71
C ALA A 35 21.85 -8.67 -9.70
N CYS A 36 20.82 -9.37 -9.23
CA CYS A 36 20.01 -10.26 -10.04
C CYS A 36 18.80 -9.51 -10.61
N GLU A 37 18.56 -9.64 -11.92
CA GLU A 37 17.28 -9.26 -12.51
C GLU A 37 16.19 -10.24 -12.08
N ARG A 38 14.94 -9.74 -12.02
CA ARG A 38 13.75 -10.55 -11.75
C ARG A 38 13.56 -11.58 -12.86
N ASP A 39 13.18 -12.79 -12.50
CA ASP A 39 12.96 -13.88 -13.44
C ASP A 39 11.53 -13.80 -14.03
N TRP A 40 10.56 -13.42 -13.20
CA TRP A 40 9.19 -13.16 -13.65
C TRP A 40 8.40 -12.26 -12.69
N GLU A 41 7.24 -11.78 -13.13
CA GLU A 41 6.37 -10.90 -12.35
C GLU A 41 4.90 -11.07 -12.72
N TRP A 42 4.00 -10.70 -11.80
CA TRP A 42 2.57 -10.65 -12.08
C TRP A 42 1.86 -9.52 -11.34
N ARG A 43 0.75 -9.04 -11.92
CA ARG A 43 -0.12 -8.04 -11.33
C ARG A 43 -1.01 -8.70 -10.27
N ALA A 44 -0.62 -8.59 -9.00
CA ALA A 44 -1.41 -9.14 -7.89
C ALA A 44 -2.54 -8.19 -7.46
N HIS A 45 -2.21 -6.91 -7.44
CA HIS A 45 -3.07 -5.85 -6.93
C HIS A 45 -3.03 -4.66 -7.87
N ASP A 46 -4.01 -3.79 -7.74
CA ASP A 46 -4.00 -2.51 -8.44
C ASP A 46 -3.60 -1.33 -7.54
N ASP A 47 -3.41 -1.63 -6.26
CA ASP A 47 -2.89 -0.72 -5.24
C ASP A 47 -1.51 -1.22 -4.78
N PRO A 48 -0.71 -0.35 -4.14
CA PRO A 48 0.58 -0.73 -3.58
C PRO A 48 0.49 -1.99 -2.70
N ILE A 49 1.46 -2.89 -2.88
CA ILE A 49 1.57 -4.09 -2.05
C ILE A 49 2.30 -3.74 -0.75
N GLY A 50 1.57 -3.85 0.36
CA GLY A 50 2.08 -3.57 1.70
C GLY A 50 2.98 -4.70 2.19
N SER A 51 2.54 -5.95 2.01
CA SER A 51 3.22 -7.16 2.47
C SER A 51 3.03 -8.34 1.50
N THR A 52 4.00 -9.26 1.51
CA THR A 52 4.00 -10.52 0.76
C THR A 52 4.60 -11.61 1.64
N VAL A 53 4.00 -12.80 1.66
CA VAL A 53 4.51 -13.97 2.40
C VAL A 53 4.50 -15.18 1.48
N LEU A 54 5.59 -15.95 1.50
CA LEU A 54 5.72 -17.24 0.84
C LEU A 54 5.55 -18.34 1.90
N HIS A 55 4.71 -19.34 1.62
CA HIS A 55 4.61 -20.52 2.47
C HIS A 55 5.88 -21.38 2.28
N PRO A 56 6.42 -22.04 3.34
CA PRO A 56 7.61 -22.88 3.23
C PRO A 56 7.52 -24.06 2.25
N SER A 57 6.31 -24.37 1.73
CA SER A 57 6.16 -25.35 0.64
C SER A 57 6.59 -24.83 -0.72
N GLY A 58 6.84 -23.52 -0.88
CA GLY A 58 7.15 -22.87 -2.17
C GLY A 58 5.94 -22.69 -3.09
N THR A 59 4.78 -23.22 -2.74
CA THR A 59 3.62 -23.30 -3.66
C THR A 59 2.52 -22.28 -3.38
N VAL A 60 2.59 -21.53 -2.28
CA VAL A 60 1.52 -20.63 -1.85
C VAL A 60 2.07 -19.27 -1.48
N VAL A 61 1.51 -18.22 -2.08
CA VAL A 61 1.85 -16.81 -1.78
C VAL A 61 0.62 -16.09 -1.22
N ALA A 62 0.80 -15.31 -0.17
CA ALA A 62 -0.19 -14.35 0.30
C ALA A 62 0.30 -12.92 0.04
N THR A 63 -0.58 -12.07 -0.49
CA THR A 63 -0.30 -10.64 -0.74
C THR A 63 -1.39 -9.78 -0.12
N CYS A 64 -1.03 -8.62 0.41
CA CYS A 64 -2.01 -7.63 0.85
C CYS A 64 -1.74 -6.26 0.21
N SER A 65 -2.79 -5.63 -0.28
CA SER A 65 -2.75 -4.26 -0.79
C SER A 65 -3.49 -3.30 0.10
N GLY A 66 -3.06 -2.04 0.04
CA GLY A 66 -3.86 -0.95 0.55
C GLY A 66 -3.20 0.40 0.39
N GLN A 67 -4.05 1.42 0.27
CA GLN A 67 -3.64 2.81 0.25
C GLN A 67 -4.55 3.64 1.14
N ARG A 68 -3.97 4.61 1.84
CA ARG A 68 -4.74 5.63 2.55
C ARG A 68 -5.19 6.66 1.51
N ALA A 69 -6.49 6.81 1.33
CA ALA A 69 -7.02 7.95 0.60
C ALA A 69 -6.80 9.21 1.45
N GLU A 70 -5.99 10.14 0.97
CA GLU A 70 -5.85 11.43 1.62
C GLU A 70 -7.14 12.24 1.43
N PRO A 71 -7.72 12.80 2.52
CA PRO A 71 -8.91 13.62 2.40
C PRO A 71 -8.55 14.89 1.62
N ILE A 72 -9.19 15.10 0.47
CA ILE A 72 -9.12 16.39 -0.22
C ILE A 72 -9.97 17.37 0.59
N ILE A 73 -9.32 18.25 1.32
CA ILE A 73 -9.97 19.38 1.99
C ILE A 73 -10.34 20.36 0.87
N LYS A 74 -11.63 20.49 0.57
CA LYS A 74 -12.09 21.61 -0.25
C LYS A 74 -11.97 22.85 0.60
N ASP A 75 -11.01 23.70 0.27
CA ASP A 75 -10.94 25.04 0.80
C ASP A 75 -12.01 25.88 0.08
N ASP A 76 -13.22 25.88 0.63
CA ASP A 76 -14.27 26.81 0.22
C ASP A 76 -14.03 28.18 0.89
N SER A 77 -12.81 28.72 0.82
CA SER A 77 -12.57 30.12 1.16
C SER A 77 -12.90 31.00 -0.06
N ALA A 78 -14.20 31.21 -0.24
CA ALA A 78 -14.65 32.46 -0.80
C ALA A 78 -14.12 33.59 0.10
N SER A 79 -13.39 34.53 -0.50
CA SER A 79 -12.92 35.76 0.12
C SER A 79 -14.05 36.48 0.87
N ASP A 80 -13.85 36.78 2.15
CA ASP A 80 -14.54 37.88 2.81
C ASP A 80 -13.56 38.58 3.77
N ASP A 81 -13.15 39.78 3.38
CA ASP A 81 -12.37 40.71 4.19
C ASP A 81 -13.26 41.23 5.34
N SER A 82 -12.81 41.07 6.59
CA SER A 82 -13.15 41.98 7.69
C SER A 82 -12.17 41.80 8.84
N ASP A 83 -11.38 42.84 9.08
CA ASP A 83 -10.56 43.04 10.27
C ASP A 83 -11.43 43.20 11.54
N GLU A 84 -11.00 42.66 12.68
CA GLU A 84 -10.85 43.41 13.95
C GLU A 84 -10.34 42.52 15.11
N ASN A 85 -9.45 43.09 15.93
CA ASN A 85 -8.79 42.50 17.08
C ASN A 85 -9.74 42.22 18.26
N THR A 86 -9.55 41.09 18.97
CA THR A 86 -9.78 41.04 20.43
C THR A 86 -8.97 39.95 21.12
N SER A 87 -8.33 40.32 22.22
CA SER A 87 -7.56 39.50 23.15
C SER A 87 -8.44 38.61 24.04
N GLY A 88 -7.95 37.42 24.43
CA GLY A 88 -8.47 36.69 25.59
C GLY A 88 -8.28 35.16 25.55
N ASP A 89 -7.30 34.69 26.32
CA ASP A 89 -7.31 33.54 27.26
C ASP A 89 -8.26 32.34 27.02
N GLU A 90 -7.63 31.15 27.02
CA GLU A 90 -8.07 29.79 27.38
C GLU A 90 -9.58 29.43 27.40
N SER A 91 -9.93 28.34 26.72
CA SER A 91 -10.48 27.11 27.33
C SER A 91 -11.14 26.22 26.29
N VAL A 92 -11.04 24.92 26.57
CA VAL A 92 -11.50 23.78 25.79
C VAL A 92 -12.99 23.84 25.41
N SER A 93 -13.34 23.35 24.22
CA SER A 93 -14.64 22.72 23.97
C SER A 93 -14.57 21.76 22.79
N ASP A 94 -14.67 20.48 23.15
CA ASP A 94 -15.09 19.38 22.30
C ASP A 94 -16.32 19.79 21.48
N SER A 95 -16.26 19.66 20.16
CA SER A 95 -17.43 19.83 19.30
C SER A 95 -17.29 18.95 18.07
N LEU A 96 -17.97 17.80 18.19
CA LEU A 96 -18.34 16.85 17.18
C LEU A 96 -18.81 17.54 15.88
N ARG A 97 -17.88 17.94 15.01
CA ARG A 97 -18.21 18.16 13.59
C ARG A 97 -18.06 16.84 12.87
N SER A 98 -19.13 16.05 12.95
CA SER A 98 -19.50 15.09 11.91
C SER A 98 -19.76 15.86 10.61
N GLN A 99 -18.70 16.43 10.04
CA GLN A 99 -18.71 16.75 8.64
C GLN A 99 -18.37 15.44 7.96
N SER A 100 -19.41 14.84 7.37
CA SER A 100 -19.27 13.83 6.34
C SER A 100 -18.25 14.35 5.33
N MET A 101 -16.98 13.99 5.54
CA MET A 101 -15.88 14.32 4.64
C MET A 101 -16.24 13.58 3.36
N ILE A 102 -16.70 14.33 2.36
CA ILE A 102 -17.00 13.80 1.04
C ILE A 102 -15.69 13.30 0.46
N ARG A 103 -15.40 12.02 0.71
CA ARG A 103 -14.25 11.30 0.18
C ARG A 103 -14.43 11.22 -1.33
N LYS A 104 -13.90 12.18 -2.07
CA LYS A 104 -13.75 11.98 -3.51
C LYS A 104 -12.55 11.08 -3.69
N ALA A 105 -12.78 9.77 -3.60
CA ALA A 105 -11.84 8.78 -4.07
C ALA A 105 -11.39 9.20 -5.48
N THR A 106 -10.11 9.05 -5.81
CA THR A 106 -9.71 8.81 -7.20
C THR A 106 -10.76 7.84 -7.76
N GLY A 107 -11.43 8.10 -8.88
CA GLY A 107 -12.69 7.44 -9.26
C GLY A 107 -12.68 5.89 -9.34
N ARG A 108 -11.55 5.27 -9.04
CA ARG A 108 -11.31 3.85 -8.82
C ARG A 108 -11.46 3.49 -7.32
N ALA A 109 -12.30 2.51 -7.01
CA ALA A 109 -12.39 1.96 -5.66
C ALA A 109 -11.02 1.37 -5.24
N PRO A 110 -10.57 1.59 -3.98
CA PRO A 110 -9.33 1.00 -3.50
C PRO A 110 -9.45 -0.53 -3.52
N ASP A 111 -8.36 -1.21 -3.85
CA ASP A 111 -8.30 -2.68 -3.87
C ASP A 111 -8.42 -3.23 -2.45
N ASN A 112 -7.61 -2.71 -1.51
CA ASN A 112 -7.67 -3.01 -0.07
C ASN A 112 -7.97 -4.49 0.25
N SER A 113 -7.31 -5.40 -0.47
CA SER A 113 -7.63 -6.82 -0.42
C SER A 113 -6.42 -7.65 0.01
N LEU A 114 -6.70 -8.80 0.62
CA LEU A 114 -5.75 -9.88 0.78
C LEU A 114 -6.06 -10.95 -0.27
N LYS A 115 -5.04 -11.40 -0.99
CA LYS A 115 -5.14 -12.45 -2.00
C LYS A 115 -4.17 -13.58 -1.68
N VAL A 116 -4.59 -14.80 -2.01
CA VAL A 116 -3.79 -16.02 -1.87
C VAL A 116 -3.65 -16.64 -3.27
N TRP A 117 -2.42 -16.96 -3.63
CA TRP A 117 -2.03 -17.46 -4.94
C TRP A 117 -1.46 -18.86 -4.81
N SER A 118 -1.77 -19.71 -5.78
CA SER A 118 -1.12 -21.01 -5.97
C SER A 118 -0.08 -20.87 -7.07
N LEU A 119 1.16 -21.23 -6.78
CA LEU A 119 2.25 -21.35 -7.75
C LEU A 119 2.32 -22.83 -8.13
N THR A 120 1.76 -23.17 -9.28
CA THR A 120 1.70 -24.53 -9.85
C THR A 120 2.15 -24.50 -11.29
#